data_AF-A0A0M7I125-F1
#
_entry.id   AF-A0A0M7I125-F1
#
_cell.length_a   1.000
_cell.length_b   1.000
_cell.length_c   1.000
_cell.angle_alpha   90.00
_cell.angle_beta   90.00
_cell.angle_gamma   90.00
#
_symmetry.space_group_name_H-M   'P 1'
#
loop_
_entity.id
_entity.type
_entity.pdbx_description
1 polymer ?
#
loop_
_entity_poly.entity_id
_entity_poly.type
_entity_poly.pdbx_seq_one_letter_code
_entity_poly.pdbx_strand_id
1 'polypeptide(L)'
;MSALAEMERELIVERTRAGLAAAREKGRIGGRRPKLTQEQWDQAGRLIANGVDRKQVAIIYDVAVCTLYKKFPVGINRRKSSPPCEMAG
;
A
#
# COMPACT_ATOMS: atom_id res chain seq x y z
N MET A 1 13.02 43.03 9.40
CA MET A 1 13.89 42.30 8.44
C MET A 1 13.29 40.91 8.20
N SER A 2 12.25 40.81 7.37
CA SER A 2 11.50 39.56 7.11
C SER A 2 11.27 39.32 5.62
N ALA A 3 10.98 40.38 4.86
CA ALA A 3 10.69 40.30 3.42
C ALA A 3 11.82 39.65 2.58
N LEU A 4 13.09 39.88 2.92
CA LEU A 4 14.21 39.25 2.21
C LEU A 4 14.32 37.75 2.47
N ALA A 5 14.04 37.31 3.69
CA ALA A 5 14.08 35.89 4.05
C ALA A 5 12.92 35.10 3.39
N GLU A 6 11.76 35.74 3.21
CA GLU A 6 10.63 35.15 2.49
C GLU A 6 10.94 35.01 0.99
N MET A 7 11.51 36.04 0.37
CA MET A 7 11.95 36.01 -1.03
C MET A 7 12.96 34.89 -1.31
N GLU A 8 13.97 34.72 -0.45
CA GLU A 8 14.96 33.65 -0.60
C GLU A 8 14.34 32.26 -0.48
N ARG A 9 13.38 32.09 0.45
CA ARG A 9 12.65 30.84 0.61
C ARG A 9 11.83 30.51 -0.62
N GLU A 10 11.13 31.48 -1.20
CA GLU A 10 10.34 31.30 -2.43
C GLU A 10 11.23 30.84 -3.58
N LEU A 11 12.40 31.47 -3.76
CA LEU A 11 13.36 31.09 -4.79
C LEU A 11 13.85 29.64 -4.63
N ILE A 12 14.10 29.19 -3.40
CA ILE A 12 14.50 27.79 -3.11
C ILE A 12 13.35 26.82 -3.44
N VAL A 13 12.11 27.19 -3.11
CA VAL A 13 10.92 26.38 -3.40
C VAL A 13 10.71 26.24 -4.90
N GLU A 14 10.86 27.32 -5.66
CA GLU A 14 10.75 27.27 -7.13
C GLU A 14 11.81 26.36 -7.74
N ARG A 15 13.06 26.50 -7.31
CA ARG A 15 14.17 25.68 -7.82
C ARG A 15 14.01 24.19 -7.50
N THR A 16 13.52 23.87 -6.30
CA THR A 16 13.25 22.47 -5.92
C THR A 16 12.09 21.89 -6.72
N ARG A 17 11.02 22.66 -6.97
CA ARG A 17 9.91 22.24 -7.84
C ARG A 17 10.37 21.98 -9.27
N ALA A 18 11.18 22.87 -9.84
CA ALA A 18 11.75 22.70 -11.17
C ALA A 18 12.62 21.43 -11.26
N GLY A 19 13.44 21.16 -10.24
CA GLY A 19 14.23 19.92 -10.16
C GLY A 19 13.38 18.65 -10.06
N LEU A 20 12.30 18.69 -9.27
CA LEU A 20 11.35 17.58 -9.16
C LEU A 20 10.60 17.34 -10.49
N ALA A 21 10.23 18.39 -11.20
CA ALA A 21 9.60 18.28 -12.52
C ALA A 21 10.54 17.60 -13.53
N ALA A 22 11.78 18.07 -13.64
CA ALA A 22 12.80 17.45 -14.50
C ALA A 22 13.10 15.99 -14.11
N ALA A 23 13.04 15.64 -12.83
CA ALA A 23 13.20 14.25 -12.38
C ALA A 23 12.01 13.37 -12.78
N ARG A 24 10.78 13.90 -12.70
CA ARG A 24 9.57 13.20 -13.14
C ARG A 24 9.55 12.96 -14.65
N GLU A 25 9.98 13.93 -15.46
CA GLU A 25 10.14 13.78 -16.91
C GLU A 25 11.12 12.65 -17.27
N LYS A 26 12.18 12.49 -16.47
CA LYS A 26 13.12 11.37 -16.58
C LYS A 26 12.57 10.03 -16.07
N GLY A 27 11.29 9.97 -15.69
CA GLY A 27 10.62 8.75 -15.22
C GLY A 27 10.87 8.40 -13.75
N ARG A 28 11.51 9.27 -12.96
CA ARG A 28 11.66 9.00 -11.52
C ARG A 28 10.36 9.29 -10.79
N ILE A 29 9.70 8.23 -10.33
CA ILE A 29 8.55 8.32 -9.44
C ILE A 29 9.08 8.48 -8.00
N GLY A 30 9.03 9.71 -7.49
CA GLY A 30 9.37 9.99 -6.08
C GLY A 30 8.36 9.39 -5.09
N GLY A 31 8.70 9.39 -3.81
CA GLY A 31 7.83 8.92 -2.73
C GLY A 31 8.32 7.63 -2.05
N ARG A 32 7.49 7.08 -1.16
CA ARG A 32 7.80 5.85 -0.42
C ARG A 32 7.63 4.64 -1.33
N ARG A 33 8.66 3.80 -1.43
CA ARG A 33 8.58 2.53 -2.16
C ARG A 33 7.50 1.63 -1.53
N PRO A 34 6.60 1.02 -2.34
CA PRO A 34 5.64 0.06 -1.82
C PRO A 34 6.38 -1.14 -1.22
N LYS A 35 5.92 -1.60 -0.04
CA LYS A 35 6.51 -2.75 0.66
C LYS A 35 6.24 -4.08 -0.05
N LEU A 36 5.12 -4.17 -0.76
CA LEU A 36 4.67 -5.36 -1.47
C LEU A 36 4.77 -5.16 -2.98
N THR A 37 5.28 -6.18 -3.68
CA THR A 37 5.26 -6.26 -5.14
C THR A 37 3.87 -6.59 -5.65
N GLN A 38 3.63 -6.38 -6.95
CA GLN A 38 2.33 -6.70 -7.57
C GLN A 38 1.99 -8.19 -7.44
N GLU A 39 2.98 -9.07 -7.61
CA GLU A 39 2.81 -10.53 -7.49
C GLU A 39 2.38 -10.93 -6.07
N GLN A 40 2.94 -10.26 -5.05
CA GLN A 40 2.55 -10.50 -3.66
C GLN A 40 1.12 -10.05 -3.38
N TRP A 41 0.65 -8.97 -4.02
CA TRP A 41 -0.75 -8.57 -3.95
C TRP A 41 -1.67 -9.61 -4.57
N ASP A 42 -1.30 -10.15 -5.73
CA ASP A 42 -2.11 -11.15 -6.41
C ASP A 42 -2.19 -12.45 -5.58
N GLN A 43 -1.07 -12.87 -4.99
CA GLN A 43 -1.04 -14.02 -4.08
C GLN A 43 -1.86 -13.78 -2.81
N ALA A 44 -1.73 -12.61 -2.17
CA ALA A 44 -2.54 -12.25 -1.01
C ALA A 44 -4.05 -12.24 -1.34
N GLY A 45 -4.42 -11.75 -2.53
CA GLY A 45 -5.79 -11.78 -3.03
C GLY A 45 -6.32 -13.21 -3.19
N ARG A 46 -5.53 -14.13 -3.73
CA ARG A 46 -5.89 -15.56 -3.85
C ARG A 46 -6.11 -16.21 -2.48
N LEU A 47 -5.26 -15.92 -1.49
CA LEU A 47 -5.40 -16.46 -0.14
C LEU A 47 -6.71 -15.97 0.52
N ILE A 48 -7.03 -14.69 0.37
CA ILE A 48 -8.28 -14.13 0.89
C ILE A 48 -9.50 -14.72 0.16
N ALA A 49 -9.41 -14.94 -1.16
CA ALA A 49 -10.47 -15.57 -1.95
C ALA A 49 -10.71 -17.04 -1.54
N ASN A 50 -9.64 -17.76 -1.17
CA ASN A 50 -9.72 -19.12 -0.65
C ASN A 50 -10.25 -19.21 0.79
N GLY A 51 -10.57 -18.08 1.43
CA GLY A 51 -11.17 -18.02 2.76
C GLY A 51 -10.18 -17.99 3.92
N VAL A 52 -8.88 -17.75 3.67
CA VAL A 52 -7.88 -17.58 4.74
C VAL A 52 -8.16 -16.28 5.50
N ASP A 53 -7.99 -16.31 6.83
CA ASP A 53 -8.24 -15.12 7.65
C ASP A 53 -7.24 -14.00 7.30
N ARG A 54 -7.77 -12.78 7.18
CA ARG A 54 -7.00 -11.59 6.83
C ARG A 54 -5.91 -11.28 7.86
N LYS A 55 -6.09 -11.68 9.12
CA LYS A 55 -5.05 -11.53 10.16
C LYS A 55 -3.86 -12.46 9.90
N GLN A 56 -4.10 -13.69 9.45
CA GLN A 56 -3.04 -14.62 9.11
C GLN A 56 -2.26 -14.13 7.87
N VAL A 57 -2.98 -13.67 6.85
CA VAL A 57 -2.36 -13.06 5.65
C VAL A 57 -1.51 -11.83 6.03
N ALA A 58 -2.00 -11.00 6.96
CA ALA A 58 -1.25 -9.84 7.45
C ALA A 58 0.08 -10.21 8.12
N ILE A 59 0.11 -11.30 8.89
CA ILE A 59 1.32 -11.80 9.55
C ILE A 59 2.32 -12.32 8.51
N ILE A 60 1.86 -13.11 7.54
CA ILE A 60 2.72 -13.71 6.49
C ILE A 60 3.46 -12.63 5.71
N TYR A 61 2.76 -11.56 5.34
CA TYR A 61 3.30 -10.47 4.52
C TYR A 61 3.83 -9.29 5.35
N ASP A 62 3.84 -9.41 6.68
CA ASP A 62 4.24 -8.36 7.63
C ASP A 62 3.62 -6.98 7.28
N VAL A 63 2.31 -6.96 7.07
CA VAL A 63 1.55 -5.75 6.74
C VAL A 63 0.40 -5.56 7.72
N ALA A 64 0.10 -4.30 8.02
CA ALA A 64 -1.02 -3.99 8.89
C ALA A 64 -2.34 -4.47 8.25
N VAL A 65 -3.23 -5.06 9.06
CA VAL A 65 -4.55 -5.57 8.63
C VAL A 65 -5.38 -4.51 7.91
N CYS A 66 -5.25 -3.24 8.30
CA CYS A 66 -5.90 -2.11 7.63
C CYS A 66 -5.45 -1.94 6.17
N THR A 67 -4.22 -2.33 5.82
CA THR A 67 -3.70 -2.31 4.45
C THR A 67 -4.42 -3.33 3.58
N LEU A 68 -4.69 -4.52 4.14
CA LEU A 68 -5.45 -5.56 3.44
C LEU A 68 -6.90 -5.14 3.24
N TYR A 69 -7.56 -4.55 4.25
CA TYR A 69 -8.94 -4.06 4.10
C TYR A 69 -9.05 -2.91 3.08
N LYS A 70 -8.04 -2.03 2.98
CA LYS A 70 -8.00 -0.95 1.98
C LYS A 70 -7.89 -1.49 0.55
N LYS A 71 -7.17 -2.60 0.36
CA LYS A 71 -6.96 -3.21 -0.96
C LYS A 71 -8.04 -4.22 -1.33
N PHE A 72 -8.53 -4.97 -0.36
CA PHE A 72 -9.56 -6.00 -0.51
C PHE A 72 -10.74 -5.65 0.42
N PRO A 73 -11.62 -4.73 0.00
CA PRO A 73 -12.80 -4.38 0.79
C PRO A 73 -13.74 -5.57 0.93
N VAL A 74 -14.51 -5.61 2.01
CA VAL A 74 -15.47 -6.69 2.26
C VAL A 74 -16.69 -6.44 1.38
N GLY A 75 -16.70 -7.01 0.17
CA GLY A 75 -17.91 -7.16 -0.62
C GLY A 75 -18.83 -8.18 0.06
N ILE A 76 -20.10 -7.82 0.25
CA ILE A 76 -21.11 -8.64 0.92
C ILE A 76 -21.10 -10.06 0.34
N ASN A 77 -20.76 -10.98 1.23
CA ASN A 77 -20.83 -12.44 1.17
C ASN A 77 -21.72 -13.01 0.04
N ARG A 78 -21.11 -13.67 -0.94
CA ARG A 78 -21.80 -14.70 -1.74
C ARG A 78 -21.12 -16.04 -1.53
N ARG A 79 -21.51 -16.66 -0.42
CA ARG A 79 -21.66 -18.10 -0.14
C ARG A 79 -20.60 -19.07 -0.72
N LYS A 80 -20.19 -19.96 0.20
CA LYS A 80 -19.63 -21.33 0.08
C LYS A 80 -18.14 -21.38 0.43
N SER A 81 -17.63 -22.30 1.25
CA SER A 81 -18.18 -23.57 1.75
C SER A 81 -17.37 -24.07 2.95
N SER A 82 -18.10 -24.43 4.02
CA SER A 82 -17.90 -25.53 4.99
C SER A 82 -16.53 -25.79 5.67
N PRO A 83 -16.55 -26.16 6.97
CA PRO A 83 -15.36 -26.56 7.74
C PRO A 83 -14.97 -28.02 7.45
N PRO A 84 -13.69 -28.42 7.61
CA PRO A 84 -13.33 -29.78 7.99
C PRO A 84 -13.03 -29.80 9.50
N CYS A 85 -13.91 -30.39 10.30
CA CYS A 85 -13.94 -31.81 10.67
C CYS A 85 -13.21 -32.02 12.00
N GLU A 86 -13.99 -32.36 13.03
CA GLU A 86 -13.52 -33.03 14.25
C GLU A 86 -12.47 -34.08 13.89
N MET A 87 -11.31 -34.10 14.54
CA MET A 87 -10.52 -35.32 14.79
C MET A 87 -9.38 -35.01 15.77
N ALA A 88 -9.61 -35.30 17.05
CA ALA A 88 -8.73 -36.14 17.86
C ALA A 88 -9.40 -36.32 19.23
N GLY A 89 -9.88 -37.54 19.46
CA GLY A 89 -10.12 -38.04 20.82
C GLY A 89 -8.81 -38.34 21.53
#